data_AF-A0A969MM63-F1
#
_entry.id   AF-A0A969MM63-F1
#
_cell.length_a   1.000
_cell.length_b   1.000
_cell.length_c   1.000
_cell.angle_alpha   90.00
_cell.angle_beta   90.00
_cell.angle_gamma   90.00
#
_symmetry.space_group_name_H-M   'P 1'
#
loop_
_entity.id
_entity.type
_entity.pdbx_description
1 polymer ?
#
loop_
_entity_poly.entity_id
_entity_poly.type
_entity_poly.pdbx_seq_one_letter_code
_entity_poly.pdbx_strand_id
1 'polypeptide(L)'
;MKPTVFIHTSSHEIVSAKVAMYSHLRASTNLDKFDIKLIQLEDYPHLMKRHAQSCIRFGKEAAWYNDVPQSFLPLRFLVPQLMGYEGTAVLTDPDIFAVADVYELLTRNMEDKAILCRRFGDKSRGYNSSVMLLDCSKLRNWKWEEKIDEVFAGKFDIQDWISLRTEPEEIIGNFEEEWNDYDTLTQKTKLLHNTRQITQPWKTGLPFKEKNMNNHKKGEREETRHEKIYNIVKYNRYGKRRLLKSIKNIILYGEPNLYQKHPDVRQEKFFLSLLKESVSKGLVTSELLQSEVKQGHIRPDIFNLLQSVNYSPSEVLQTAEPINKTGA
;
A
#
# COMPACT_ATOMS: atom_id res chain seq x y z
N MET A 1 25.16 -5.84 10.35
CA MET A 1 23.89 -6.15 9.66
C MET A 1 23.93 -5.64 8.21
N LYS A 2 23.50 -6.43 7.22
CA LYS A 2 23.39 -6.00 5.81
C LYS A 2 22.15 -5.10 5.65
N PRO A 3 22.21 -3.94 4.95
CA PRO A 3 21.03 -3.12 4.73
C PRO A 3 19.91 -3.92 4.08
N THR A 4 18.66 -3.65 4.42
CA THR A 4 17.53 -4.48 3.97
C THR A 4 16.32 -3.65 3.56
N VAL A 5 15.69 -4.02 2.44
CA VAL A 5 14.35 -3.53 2.07
C VAL A 5 13.30 -4.48 2.64
N PHE A 6 12.31 -3.94 3.35
CA PHE A 6 11.15 -4.69 3.85
C PHE A 6 9.88 -4.27 3.11
N ILE A 7 9.18 -5.26 2.56
CA ILE A 7 7.88 -5.07 1.91
C ILE A 7 6.83 -5.71 2.79
N HIS A 8 5.92 -4.90 3.30
CA HIS A 8 4.87 -5.33 4.21
C HIS A 8 3.62 -5.69 3.42
N THR A 9 2.94 -6.77 3.79
CA THR A 9 1.69 -7.13 3.14
C THR A 9 0.79 -7.97 4.05
N SER A 10 -0.39 -8.28 3.54
CA SER A 10 -1.25 -9.36 4.02
C SER A 10 -1.67 -10.21 2.81
N SER A 11 -2.38 -11.30 3.07
CA SER A 11 -3.00 -12.13 2.02
C SER A 11 -3.77 -11.30 0.98
N HIS A 12 -4.39 -10.17 1.36
CA HIS A 12 -5.16 -9.32 0.45
C HIS A 12 -4.31 -8.58 -0.60
N GLU A 13 -3.04 -8.33 -0.29
CA GLU A 13 -2.12 -7.55 -1.13
C GLU A 13 -0.88 -8.37 -1.52
N ILE A 14 -0.94 -9.70 -1.46
CA ILE A 14 0.23 -10.54 -1.69
C ILE A 14 0.75 -10.46 -3.13
N VAL A 15 -0.14 -10.28 -4.11
CA VAL A 15 0.24 -10.15 -5.52
C VAL A 15 0.98 -8.82 -5.74
N SER A 16 0.41 -7.70 -5.27
CA SER A 16 1.04 -6.38 -5.37
C SER A 16 2.38 -6.37 -4.64
N ALA A 17 2.47 -6.96 -3.44
CA ALA A 17 3.72 -7.09 -2.69
C ALA A 17 4.81 -7.86 -3.43
N LYS A 18 4.47 -8.98 -4.09
CA LYS A 18 5.43 -9.75 -4.89
C LYS A 18 5.87 -8.98 -6.14
N VAL A 19 4.97 -8.22 -6.77
CA VAL A 19 5.31 -7.33 -7.89
C VAL A 19 6.20 -6.17 -7.41
N ALA A 20 5.93 -5.60 -6.24
CA ALA A 20 6.79 -4.62 -5.58
C ALA A 20 8.20 -5.20 -5.32
N MET A 21 8.28 -6.41 -4.75
CA MET A 21 9.55 -7.11 -4.55
C MET A 21 10.31 -7.28 -5.86
N TYR A 22 9.63 -7.72 -6.91
CA TYR A 22 10.22 -7.84 -8.23
C TYR A 22 10.72 -6.49 -8.79
N SER A 23 9.96 -5.42 -8.59
CA SER A 23 10.37 -4.08 -9.04
C SER A 23 11.69 -3.63 -8.39
N HIS A 24 11.89 -3.89 -7.10
CA HIS A 24 13.16 -3.61 -6.41
C HIS A 24 14.30 -4.47 -6.93
N LEU A 25 14.06 -5.78 -7.14
CA LEU A 25 15.05 -6.69 -7.72
C LEU A 25 15.49 -6.23 -9.12
N ARG A 26 14.53 -5.78 -9.93
CA ARG A 26 14.75 -5.36 -11.31
C ARG A 26 15.47 -4.01 -11.39
N ALA A 27 15.13 -3.05 -10.53
CA ALA A 27 15.64 -1.69 -10.60
C ALA A 27 17.08 -1.56 -10.07
N SER A 28 17.60 -2.55 -9.35
CA SER A 28 18.89 -2.46 -8.68
C SER A 28 20.01 -3.22 -9.41
N THR A 29 21.19 -2.61 -9.42
CA THR A 29 22.45 -3.25 -9.85
C THR A 29 23.33 -3.66 -8.67
N ASN A 30 22.85 -3.44 -7.43
CA ASN A 30 23.61 -3.60 -6.18
C ASN A 30 23.03 -4.72 -5.28
N LEU A 31 22.40 -5.75 -5.86
CA LEU A 31 21.70 -6.81 -5.12
C LEU A 31 22.60 -7.63 -4.19
N ASP A 32 23.92 -7.60 -4.40
CA ASP A 32 24.90 -8.19 -3.50
C ASP A 32 25.08 -7.38 -2.21
N LYS A 33 24.71 -6.09 -2.20
CA LYS A 33 24.97 -5.15 -1.09
C LYS A 33 23.82 -4.96 -0.12
N PHE A 34 22.59 -5.34 -0.48
CA PHE A 34 21.43 -5.32 0.43
C PHE A 34 20.56 -6.56 0.25
N ASP A 35 19.64 -6.81 1.18
CA ASP A 35 18.64 -7.87 1.09
C ASP A 35 17.24 -7.29 0.83
N ILE A 36 16.33 -8.09 0.28
CA ILE A 36 14.91 -7.73 0.14
C ILE A 36 14.09 -8.81 0.83
N LYS A 37 13.27 -8.42 1.80
CA LYS A 37 12.42 -9.31 2.58
C LYS A 37 10.97 -8.90 2.45
N LEU A 38 10.11 -9.86 2.15
CA LEU A 38 8.67 -9.70 2.22
C LEU A 38 8.21 -10.26 3.57
N ILE A 39 7.39 -9.50 4.30
CA ILE A 39 6.79 -9.95 5.56
C ILE A 39 5.28 -9.82 5.52
N GLN A 40 4.59 -10.86 5.97
CA GLN A 40 3.14 -10.98 5.88
C GLN A 40 2.51 -10.90 7.25
N LEU A 41 1.36 -10.23 7.37
CA LEU A 41 0.62 -10.10 8.61
C LEU A 41 0.32 -11.46 9.26
N GLU A 42 0.01 -12.46 8.44
CA GLU A 42 -0.34 -13.82 8.84
C GLU A 42 0.78 -14.52 9.61
N ASP A 43 2.04 -14.11 9.42
CA ASP A 43 3.21 -14.65 10.11
C ASP A 43 3.39 -14.09 11.54
N TYR A 44 2.53 -13.14 11.97
CA TYR A 44 2.63 -12.46 13.26
C TYR A 44 1.38 -12.67 14.15
N PRO A 45 1.32 -13.79 14.90
CA PRO A 45 0.17 -14.16 15.74
C PRO A 45 -0.25 -13.08 16.75
N HIS A 46 0.69 -12.24 17.21
CA HIS A 46 0.42 -11.22 18.24
C HIS A 46 -0.55 -10.13 17.76
N LEU A 47 -0.52 -9.79 16.47
CA LEU A 47 -1.51 -8.91 15.85
C LEU A 47 -2.70 -9.71 15.30
N MET A 48 -2.47 -10.90 14.74
CA MET A 48 -3.56 -11.73 14.20
C MET A 48 -4.63 -12.07 15.25
N LYS A 49 -4.24 -12.34 16.51
CA LYS A 49 -5.17 -12.62 17.62
C LYS A 49 -6.05 -11.43 18.01
N ARG A 50 -5.82 -10.24 17.43
CA ARG A 50 -6.57 -9.00 17.70
C ARG A 50 -7.79 -8.83 16.79
N HIS A 51 -8.06 -9.79 15.92
CA HIS A 51 -9.27 -9.81 15.10
C HIS A 51 -10.53 -9.56 15.94
N ALA A 52 -11.41 -8.68 15.44
CA ALA A 52 -12.64 -8.22 16.07
C ALA A 52 -12.49 -7.49 17.44
N GLN A 53 -11.26 -7.22 17.90
CA GLN A 53 -11.04 -6.37 19.08
C GLN A 53 -11.22 -4.89 18.73
N SER A 54 -11.44 -4.07 19.75
CA SER A 54 -11.54 -2.61 19.60
C SER A 54 -10.17 -1.94 19.70
N CYS A 55 -9.99 -0.86 18.96
CA CYS A 55 -8.87 0.08 19.10
C CYS A 55 -9.38 1.52 18.89
N ILE A 56 -8.56 2.54 19.21
CA ILE A 56 -8.86 3.93 18.86
C ILE A 56 -8.25 4.26 17.51
N ARG A 57 -9.05 4.77 16.58
CA ARG A 57 -8.61 5.28 15.28
C ARG A 57 -9.35 6.57 14.92
N PHE A 58 -8.62 7.64 14.59
CA PHE A 58 -9.18 8.97 14.35
C PHE A 58 -10.07 9.50 15.50
N GLY A 59 -9.63 9.30 16.74
CA GLY A 59 -10.30 9.73 17.96
C GLY A 59 -11.58 8.97 18.28
N LYS A 60 -11.85 7.84 17.63
CA LYS A 60 -13.07 7.05 17.79
C LYS A 60 -12.74 5.57 17.98
N GLU A 61 -13.59 4.86 18.71
CA GLU A 61 -13.50 3.41 18.78
C GLU A 61 -13.79 2.77 17.41
N ALA A 62 -12.92 1.87 16.99
CA ALA A 62 -13.02 1.11 15.74
C ALA A 62 -12.70 -0.37 15.99
N ALA A 63 -13.43 -1.27 15.32
CA ALA A 63 -13.15 -2.69 15.31
C ALA A 63 -12.00 -3.01 14.35
N TRP A 64 -11.03 -3.78 14.84
CA TRP A 64 -9.88 -4.26 14.08
C TRP A 64 -10.22 -5.55 13.33
N TYR A 65 -9.94 -5.57 12.03
CA TYR A 65 -10.12 -6.75 11.19
C TYR A 65 -8.80 -7.06 10.47
N ASN A 66 -8.48 -8.35 10.32
CA ASN A 66 -7.25 -8.77 9.65
C ASN A 66 -7.45 -8.88 8.14
N ASP A 67 -8.68 -9.10 7.72
CA ASP A 67 -9.15 -9.32 6.36
C ASP A 67 -9.60 -8.02 5.67
N VAL A 68 -8.83 -6.96 5.88
CA VAL A 68 -9.03 -5.68 5.20
C VAL A 68 -7.73 -5.22 4.55
N PRO A 69 -7.77 -4.46 3.43
CA PRO A 69 -6.56 -4.11 2.67
C PRO A 69 -5.49 -3.29 3.42
N GLN A 70 -5.79 -2.77 4.62
CA GLN A 70 -4.86 -1.99 5.43
C GLN A 70 -4.51 -2.65 6.78
N SER A 71 -4.75 -3.95 6.94
CA SER A 71 -4.49 -4.64 8.21
C SER A 71 -2.99 -4.79 8.52
N PHE A 72 -2.12 -4.72 7.52
CA PHE A 72 -0.66 -4.88 7.67
C PHE A 72 0.06 -3.61 8.18
N LEU A 73 -0.61 -2.45 8.26
CA LEU A 73 0.04 -1.16 8.57
C LEU A 73 0.92 -1.19 9.84
N PRO A 74 0.55 -1.87 10.94
CA PRO A 74 1.40 -1.93 12.12
C PRO A 74 2.72 -2.67 11.91
N LEU A 75 2.85 -3.51 10.88
CA LEU A 75 4.10 -4.21 10.59
C LEU A 75 5.25 -3.25 10.24
N ARG A 76 4.94 -2.03 9.76
CA ARG A 76 5.94 -0.99 9.46
C ARG A 76 6.87 -0.72 10.65
N PHE A 77 6.38 -0.90 11.88
CA PHE A 77 7.10 -0.62 13.11
C PHE A 77 7.88 -1.82 13.67
N LEU A 78 7.74 -3.00 13.05
CA LEU A 78 8.43 -4.21 13.45
C LEU A 78 9.87 -4.26 12.91
N VAL A 79 10.16 -3.51 11.84
CA VAL A 79 11.41 -3.59 11.08
C VAL A 79 12.67 -3.45 11.95
N PRO A 80 12.80 -2.47 12.88
CA PRO A 80 13.98 -2.39 13.73
C PRO A 80 14.24 -3.67 14.54
N GLN A 81 13.19 -4.31 15.06
CA GLN A 81 13.31 -5.58 15.80
C GLN A 81 13.77 -6.73 14.90
N LEU A 82 13.26 -6.83 13.67
CA LEU A 82 13.73 -7.84 12.68
C LEU A 82 15.18 -7.63 12.25
N MET A 83 15.65 -6.38 12.33
CA MET A 83 17.04 -6.01 12.10
C MET A 83 17.91 -6.15 13.36
N GLY A 84 17.38 -6.68 14.46
CA GLY A 84 18.12 -6.80 15.73
C GLY A 84 18.51 -5.45 16.33
N TYR A 85 17.82 -4.37 15.93
CA TYR A 85 18.16 -2.98 16.22
C TYR A 85 19.55 -2.59 15.72
N GLU A 86 19.93 -3.03 14.52
CA GLU A 86 21.21 -2.71 13.88
C GLU A 86 21.05 -2.33 12.40
N GLY A 87 21.93 -1.46 11.92
CA GLY A 87 22.02 -1.09 10.51
C GLY A 87 20.83 -0.30 10.00
N THR A 88 20.69 -0.28 8.68
CA THR A 88 19.72 0.57 7.97
C THR A 88 18.70 -0.29 7.24
N ALA A 89 17.44 0.13 7.26
CA ALA A 89 16.38 -0.50 6.50
C ALA A 89 15.56 0.52 5.72
N VAL A 90 15.14 0.17 4.51
CA VAL A 90 14.03 0.84 3.84
C VAL A 90 12.82 -0.05 3.99
N LEU A 91 11.68 0.51 4.36
CA LEU A 91 10.41 -0.18 4.21
C LEU A 91 9.55 0.44 3.15
N THR A 92 8.73 -0.39 2.51
CA THR A 92 7.69 0.03 1.58
C THR A 92 6.38 -0.72 1.83
N ASP A 93 5.28 -0.08 1.50
CA ASP A 93 3.97 -0.70 1.32
C ASP A 93 3.94 -1.61 0.07
N PRO A 94 2.93 -2.49 -0.07
CA PRO A 94 2.87 -3.44 -1.17
C PRO A 94 2.41 -2.82 -2.50
N ASP A 95 1.86 -1.61 -2.48
CA ASP A 95 1.41 -0.83 -3.64
C ASP A 95 2.45 0.23 -4.08
N ILE A 96 3.72 -0.01 -3.76
CA ILE A 96 4.86 0.84 -4.11
C ILE A 96 5.83 0.06 -5.00
N PHE A 97 6.12 0.61 -6.19
CA PHE A 97 6.95 -0.03 -7.20
C PHE A 97 8.21 0.79 -7.48
N ALA A 98 9.37 0.14 -7.41
CA ALA A 98 10.65 0.76 -7.68
C ALA A 98 10.86 1.03 -9.17
N VAL A 99 11.23 2.27 -9.45
CA VAL A 99 11.64 2.79 -10.76
C VAL A 99 13.15 2.96 -10.83
N ALA A 100 13.79 3.27 -9.68
CA ALA A 100 15.23 3.47 -9.54
C ALA A 100 15.85 2.54 -8.48
N ASP A 101 17.18 2.50 -8.44
CA ASP A 101 17.94 1.65 -7.50
C ASP A 101 17.75 2.15 -6.06
N VAL A 102 17.02 1.38 -5.25
CA VAL A 102 16.75 1.69 -3.84
C VAL A 102 18.01 1.71 -2.97
N TYR A 103 19.12 1.15 -3.46
CA TYR A 103 20.41 1.22 -2.76
C TYR A 103 20.84 2.67 -2.52
N GLU A 104 20.53 3.61 -3.43
CA GLU A 104 20.78 5.04 -3.23
C GLU A 104 20.10 5.60 -1.97
N LEU A 105 18.91 5.08 -1.62
CA LEU A 105 18.19 5.46 -0.42
C LEU A 105 18.74 4.72 0.81
N LEU A 106 19.03 3.43 0.69
CA LEU A 106 19.60 2.62 1.78
C LEU A 106 20.94 3.16 2.29
N THR A 107 21.74 3.80 1.43
CA THR A 107 23.03 4.39 1.81
C THR A 107 22.96 5.89 2.05
N ARG A 108 21.76 6.46 2.16
CA ARG A 108 21.60 7.91 2.36
C ARG A 108 22.13 8.31 3.74
N ASN A 109 22.83 9.44 3.80
CA ASN A 109 23.16 10.08 5.07
C ASN A 109 21.87 10.59 5.74
N MET A 110 21.58 10.08 6.94
CA MET A 110 20.42 10.48 7.74
C MET A 110 20.75 11.55 8.77
N GLU A 111 22.00 12.02 8.82
CA GLU A 111 22.49 12.96 9.83
C GLU A 111 22.19 12.45 11.27
N ASP A 112 21.56 13.28 12.09
CA ASP A 112 21.13 12.94 13.44
C ASP A 112 19.78 12.17 13.46
N LYS A 113 19.06 12.12 12.34
CA LYS A 113 17.72 11.51 12.25
C LYS A 113 17.74 9.98 12.40
N ALA A 114 16.65 9.45 12.92
CA ALA A 114 16.39 8.01 13.00
C ALA A 114 15.47 7.54 11.86
N ILE A 115 14.67 8.44 11.30
CA ILE A 115 13.67 8.15 10.26
C ILE A 115 13.76 9.22 9.17
N LEU A 116 13.85 8.83 7.89
CA LEU A 116 13.53 9.72 6.76
C LEU A 116 12.28 9.21 6.05
N CYS A 117 11.31 10.09 5.80
CA CYS A 117 10.07 9.77 5.10
C CYS A 117 9.43 11.01 4.47
N ARG A 118 8.33 10.84 3.72
CA ARG A 118 7.61 11.98 3.12
C ARG A 118 6.61 12.57 4.12
N ARG A 119 6.70 13.87 4.43
CA ARG A 119 5.64 14.56 5.19
C ARG A 119 4.37 14.71 4.35
N PHE A 120 3.19 14.61 4.97
CA PHE A 120 1.96 14.98 4.29
C PHE A 120 1.91 16.48 4.02
N GLY A 121 1.30 16.90 2.90
CA GLY A 121 1.16 18.33 2.57
C GLY A 121 0.40 19.11 3.64
N ASP A 122 -0.63 18.49 4.24
CA ASP A 122 -1.23 18.97 5.49
C ASP A 122 -0.41 18.47 6.68
N LYS A 123 0.31 19.40 7.30
CA LYS A 123 1.22 19.11 8.42
C LYS A 123 0.52 18.49 9.63
N SER A 124 -0.77 18.77 9.84
CA SER A 124 -1.54 18.20 10.95
C SER A 124 -1.69 16.67 10.84
N ARG A 125 -1.55 16.13 9.63
CA ARG A 125 -1.59 14.69 9.36
C ARG A 125 -0.27 13.99 9.69
N GLY A 126 0.81 14.70 10.04
CA GLY A 126 2.11 14.12 10.34
C GLY A 126 2.84 13.63 9.08
N TYR A 127 3.42 12.43 9.17
CA TYR A 127 4.28 11.86 8.14
C TYR A 127 3.66 10.62 7.50
N ASN A 128 4.02 10.37 6.24
CA ASN A 128 3.61 9.16 5.53
C ASN A 128 4.64 8.04 5.75
N SER A 129 4.25 7.04 6.53
CA SER A 129 5.07 5.86 6.83
C SER A 129 4.97 4.74 5.78
N SER A 130 4.34 4.97 4.62
CA SER A 130 4.31 3.99 3.53
C SER A 130 5.68 3.73 2.92
N VAL A 131 6.60 4.70 3.04
CA VAL A 131 8.03 4.53 2.76
C VAL A 131 8.81 5.20 3.88
N MET A 132 9.69 4.46 4.56
CA MET A 132 10.60 4.99 5.55
C MET A 132 12.00 4.43 5.35
N LEU A 133 13.00 5.30 5.37
CA LEU A 133 14.38 4.91 5.64
C LEU A 133 14.61 4.99 7.15
N LEU A 134 15.11 3.92 7.75
CA LEU A 134 15.28 3.75 9.18
C LEU A 134 16.74 3.50 9.54
N ASP A 135 17.25 4.23 10.52
CA ASP A 135 18.41 3.81 11.31
C ASP A 135 17.89 2.94 12.45
N CYS A 136 17.94 1.62 12.26
CA CYS A 136 17.38 0.67 13.21
C CYS A 136 18.08 0.71 14.58
N SER A 137 19.32 1.21 14.64
CA SER A 137 20.08 1.31 15.89
C SER A 137 19.57 2.42 16.82
N LYS A 138 18.95 3.46 16.27
CA LYS A 138 18.34 4.58 17.01
C LYS A 138 16.90 4.29 17.44
N LEU A 139 16.27 3.24 16.93
CA LEU A 139 14.85 2.91 17.14
C LEU A 139 14.62 1.76 18.15
N ARG A 140 15.47 1.67 19.18
CA ARG A 140 15.35 0.62 20.24
C ARG A 140 14.08 0.74 21.08
N ASN A 141 13.43 1.90 21.05
CA ASN A 141 12.12 2.14 21.65
C ASN A 141 10.97 1.47 20.88
N TRP A 142 11.17 1.09 19.61
CA TRP A 142 10.16 0.37 18.83
C TRP A 142 10.14 -1.10 19.24
N LYS A 143 9.43 -1.36 20.34
CA LYS A 143 9.11 -2.70 20.83
C LYS A 143 7.71 -3.07 20.35
N TRP A 144 7.67 -3.85 19.29
CA TRP A 144 6.47 -3.98 18.47
C TRP A 144 5.30 -4.60 19.26
N GLU A 145 5.55 -5.71 19.96
CA GLU A 145 4.53 -6.41 20.74
C GLU A 145 3.95 -5.53 21.86
N GLU A 146 4.80 -4.83 22.60
CA GLU A 146 4.39 -3.89 23.65
C GLU A 146 3.49 -2.79 23.03
N LYS A 147 3.90 -2.22 21.90
CA LYS A 147 3.16 -1.15 21.23
C LYS A 147 1.79 -1.62 20.71
N ILE A 148 1.72 -2.83 20.16
CA ILE A 148 0.44 -3.46 19.80
C ILE A 148 -0.46 -3.61 21.03
N ASP A 149 0.07 -4.10 22.16
CA ASP A 149 -0.73 -4.25 23.38
C ASP A 149 -1.29 -2.92 23.87
N GLU A 150 -0.52 -1.84 23.75
CA GLU A 150 -0.98 -0.49 24.09
C GLU A 150 -2.09 0.04 23.16
N VAL A 151 -2.02 -0.23 21.86
CA VAL A 151 -3.12 0.10 20.91
C VAL A 151 -4.42 -0.55 21.35
N PHE A 152 -4.38 -1.85 21.64
CA PHE A 152 -5.59 -2.62 21.98
C PHE A 152 -6.03 -2.44 23.44
N ALA A 153 -5.17 -1.86 24.29
CA ALA A 153 -5.55 -1.32 25.59
C ALA A 153 -6.14 0.11 25.50
N GLY A 154 -6.21 0.70 24.30
CA GLY A 154 -6.77 2.03 24.07
C GLY A 154 -5.90 3.18 24.59
N LYS A 155 -4.59 2.97 24.78
CA LYS A 155 -3.69 3.99 25.34
C LYS A 155 -3.38 5.13 24.37
N PHE A 156 -3.46 4.90 23.07
CA PHE A 156 -3.27 5.93 22.04
C PHE A 156 -4.00 5.56 20.74
N ASP A 157 -4.12 6.54 19.84
CA ASP A 157 -4.73 6.38 18.53
C ASP A 157 -3.77 5.68 17.56
N ILE A 158 -4.18 4.56 16.98
CA ILE A 158 -3.35 3.82 16.02
C ILE A 158 -2.98 4.68 14.79
N GLN A 159 -3.83 5.64 14.41
CA GLN A 159 -3.54 6.55 13.32
C GLN A 159 -2.45 7.55 13.69
N ASP A 160 -2.36 7.99 14.94
CA ASP A 160 -1.25 8.84 15.41
C ASP A 160 0.07 8.09 15.28
N TRP A 161 0.09 6.82 15.68
CA TRP A 161 1.26 5.96 15.54
C TRP A 161 1.63 5.72 14.07
N ILE A 162 0.68 5.30 13.24
CA ILE A 162 0.88 5.10 11.79
C ILE A 162 1.41 6.39 11.13
N SER A 163 0.95 7.56 11.54
CA SER A 163 1.38 8.85 10.98
C SER A 163 2.62 9.46 11.66
N LEU A 164 3.34 8.68 12.48
CA LEU A 164 4.51 9.10 13.27
C LEU A 164 4.26 10.31 14.18
N ARG A 165 3.01 10.59 14.56
CA ARG A 165 2.67 11.68 15.50
C ARG A 165 3.01 11.35 16.95
N THR A 166 3.30 10.08 17.24
CA THR A 166 3.79 9.63 18.55
C THR A 166 5.30 9.74 18.71
N GLU A 167 6.02 10.06 17.63
CA GLU A 167 7.48 10.20 17.64
C GLU A 167 7.88 11.68 17.76
N PRO A 168 9.02 11.98 18.40
CA PRO A 168 9.54 13.35 18.43
C PRO A 168 9.87 13.86 17.01
N GLU A 169 9.47 15.08 16.67
CA GLU A 169 9.71 15.61 15.31
C GLU A 169 11.20 15.73 14.97
N GLU A 170 12.05 15.94 15.98
CA GLU A 170 13.49 16.12 15.84
C GLU A 170 14.22 14.86 15.33
N ILE A 171 13.64 13.66 15.52
CA ILE A 171 14.24 12.40 15.03
C ILE A 171 13.78 12.05 13.60
N ILE A 172 12.83 12.81 13.03
CA ILE A 172 12.27 12.57 11.71
C ILE A 172 12.78 13.63 10.72
N GLY A 173 13.41 13.19 9.64
CA GLY A 173 13.77 14.02 8.50
C GLY A 173 12.88 13.73 7.28
N ASN A 174 13.01 14.58 6.26
CA ASN A 174 12.35 14.37 4.97
C ASN A 174 13.36 13.87 3.94
N PHE A 175 12.93 12.99 3.04
CA PHE A 175 13.59 12.77 1.76
C PHE A 175 12.82 13.47 0.63
N GLU A 176 13.37 13.43 -0.58
CA GLU A 176 12.72 14.01 -1.75
C GLU A 176 11.42 13.25 -2.12
N GLU A 177 10.43 13.96 -2.68
CA GLU A 177 9.10 13.40 -2.95
C GLU A 177 9.14 12.20 -3.92
N GLU A 178 10.14 12.16 -4.78
CA GLU A 178 10.42 11.11 -5.75
C GLU A 178 10.63 9.73 -5.10
N TRP A 179 11.05 9.67 -3.83
CA TRP A 179 11.17 8.44 -3.04
C TRP A 179 9.84 7.96 -2.44
N ASN A 180 8.74 8.67 -2.67
CA ASN A 180 7.39 8.22 -2.33
C ASN A 180 6.38 8.99 -3.19
N ASP A 181 6.43 8.78 -4.51
CA ASP A 181 5.73 9.62 -5.48
C ASP A 181 4.27 9.18 -5.65
N TYR A 182 3.33 10.09 -5.41
CA TYR A 182 1.91 9.76 -5.25
C TYR A 182 1.18 9.80 -6.59
N ASP A 183 0.79 8.62 -7.08
CA ASP A 183 0.01 8.43 -8.31
C ASP A 183 0.56 9.23 -9.51
N THR A 184 1.87 9.48 -9.52
CA THR A 184 2.55 10.31 -10.52
C THR A 184 3.78 9.55 -11.02
N LEU A 185 3.84 9.36 -12.34
CA LEU A 185 4.95 8.66 -12.99
C LEU A 185 5.65 9.60 -13.97
N THR A 186 6.85 10.03 -13.61
CA THR A 186 7.72 10.92 -14.39
C THR A 186 9.14 10.39 -14.41
N GLN A 187 10.05 11.02 -15.18
CA GLN A 187 11.48 10.67 -15.16
C GLN A 187 12.15 10.85 -13.80
N LYS A 188 11.57 11.67 -12.91
CA LYS A 188 12.11 11.90 -11.57
C LYS A 188 11.70 10.82 -10.58
N THR A 189 10.55 10.17 -10.82
CA THR A 189 9.97 9.17 -9.91
C THR A 189 10.96 8.05 -9.62
N LYS A 190 11.24 7.77 -8.34
CA LYS A 190 12.12 6.67 -7.90
C LYS A 190 11.33 5.52 -7.29
N LEU A 191 10.33 5.82 -6.47
CA LEU A 191 9.35 4.86 -5.95
C LEU A 191 7.95 5.36 -6.30
N LEU A 192 7.27 4.66 -7.23
CA LEU A 192 5.90 4.95 -7.62
C LEU A 192 4.94 4.36 -6.59
N HIS A 193 4.14 5.20 -5.94
CA HIS A 193 3.14 4.77 -4.95
C HIS A 193 1.73 4.96 -5.50
N ASN A 194 1.01 3.85 -5.70
CA ASN A 194 -0.40 3.85 -6.11
C ASN A 194 -1.35 4.12 -4.93
N THR A 195 -1.26 5.34 -4.36
CA THR A 195 -1.94 5.72 -3.12
C THR A 195 -3.47 5.62 -3.19
N ARG A 196 -4.03 5.82 -4.38
CA ARG A 196 -5.48 5.79 -4.59
C ARG A 196 -5.97 4.36 -4.78
N GLN A 197 -6.44 3.78 -3.69
CA GLN A 197 -7.02 2.43 -3.66
C GLN A 197 -8.04 2.19 -4.78
N ILE A 198 -8.99 3.12 -4.99
CA ILE A 198 -10.03 2.96 -6.03
C ILE A 198 -9.48 2.82 -7.45
N THR A 199 -8.22 3.20 -7.70
CA THR A 199 -7.55 3.12 -9.00
C THR A 199 -6.35 2.17 -9.04
N GLN A 200 -6.16 1.33 -8.02
CA GLN A 200 -5.07 0.34 -8.01
C GLN A 200 -5.19 -0.61 -9.22
N PRO A 201 -4.15 -0.74 -10.07
CA PRO A 201 -4.22 -1.47 -11.35
C PRO A 201 -4.69 -2.92 -11.29
N TRP A 202 -4.35 -3.64 -10.21
CA TRP A 202 -4.73 -5.05 -10.04
C TRP A 202 -6.19 -5.25 -9.67
N LYS A 203 -6.93 -4.20 -9.29
CA LYS A 203 -8.30 -4.33 -8.77
C LYS A 203 -9.38 -3.79 -9.70
N THR A 204 -9.02 -3.12 -10.79
CA THR A 204 -9.98 -2.50 -11.71
C THR A 204 -11.15 -3.44 -12.07
N GLY A 205 -12.38 -2.93 -11.92
CA GLY A 205 -13.61 -3.67 -12.19
C GLY A 205 -14.16 -4.48 -11.00
N LEU A 206 -13.38 -4.72 -9.95
CA LEU A 206 -13.86 -5.38 -8.74
C LEU A 206 -14.85 -4.48 -7.95
N PRO A 207 -15.71 -5.05 -7.09
CA PRO A 207 -16.54 -4.28 -6.16
C PRO A 207 -15.69 -3.42 -5.22
N PHE A 208 -15.98 -2.12 -5.13
CA PHE A 208 -15.27 -1.20 -4.23
C PHE A 208 -16.05 -1.01 -2.94
N LYS A 209 -15.63 -1.73 -1.88
CA LYS A 209 -16.23 -1.65 -0.53
C LYS A 209 -15.61 -0.49 0.26
N GLU A 210 -16.11 0.72 0.05
CA GLU A 210 -15.58 1.93 0.69
C GLU A 210 -15.52 1.83 2.22
N LYS A 211 -16.55 1.21 2.83
CA LYS A 211 -16.57 0.99 4.28
C LYS A 211 -15.39 0.10 4.73
N ASN A 212 -15.06 -0.95 3.98
CA ASN A 212 -14.05 -1.98 4.33
C ASN A 212 -12.61 -1.56 4.06
N MET A 213 -12.38 -0.32 3.65
CA MET A 213 -11.02 0.18 3.42
C MET A 213 -10.29 0.50 4.73
N ASN A 214 -11.01 0.70 5.82
CA ASN A 214 -10.49 0.98 7.15
C ASN A 214 -11.26 0.19 8.20
N ASN A 215 -10.67 0.06 9.39
CA ASN A 215 -11.35 -0.44 10.58
C ASN A 215 -12.66 0.33 10.81
N HIS A 216 -13.77 -0.40 10.93
CA HIS A 216 -15.13 0.16 11.00
C HIS A 216 -15.57 0.42 12.43
N LYS A 217 -16.75 1.05 12.59
CA LYS A 217 -17.42 1.06 13.89
C LYS A 217 -17.77 -0.37 14.31
N LYS A 218 -17.45 -0.70 15.57
CA LYS A 218 -17.79 -1.98 16.16
C LYS A 218 -19.31 -2.23 16.11
N GLY A 219 -19.70 -3.39 15.61
CA GLY A 219 -21.10 -3.83 15.56
C GLY A 219 -21.93 -3.26 14.40
N GLU A 220 -21.33 -2.56 13.44
CA GLU A 220 -22.04 -2.14 12.23
C GLU A 220 -22.32 -3.35 11.33
N ARG A 221 -23.60 -3.66 11.09
CA ARG A 221 -23.97 -4.74 10.15
C ARG A 221 -23.78 -4.32 8.69
N GLU A 222 -23.47 -5.28 7.83
CA GLU A 222 -23.43 -5.03 6.39
C GLU A 222 -24.84 -4.68 5.88
N GLU A 223 -24.92 -3.64 5.04
CA GLU A 223 -26.19 -3.25 4.40
C GLU A 223 -26.61 -4.29 3.37
N THR A 224 -27.89 -4.62 3.35
CA THR A 224 -28.47 -5.47 2.30
C THR A 224 -28.49 -4.72 0.96
N ARG A 225 -28.59 -5.45 -0.16
CA ARG A 225 -28.72 -4.83 -1.50
C ARG A 225 -29.90 -3.86 -1.59
N HIS A 226 -31.04 -4.20 -0.98
CA HIS A 226 -32.22 -3.34 -0.93
C HIS A 226 -31.93 -2.03 -0.20
N GLU A 227 -31.25 -2.09 0.95
CA GLU A 227 -30.88 -0.90 1.72
C GLU A 227 -29.89 -0.03 0.96
N LYS A 228 -28.88 -0.63 0.31
CA LYS A 228 -27.95 0.10 -0.55
C LYS A 228 -28.68 0.84 -1.67
N ILE A 229 -29.63 0.19 -2.36
CA ILE A 229 -30.42 0.82 -3.42
C ILE A 229 -31.28 1.95 -2.85
N TYR A 230 -32.01 1.69 -1.76
CA TYR A 230 -32.86 2.68 -1.11
C TYR A 230 -32.05 3.92 -0.70
N ASN A 231 -30.90 3.73 -0.05
CA ASN A 231 -30.03 4.82 0.38
C ASN A 231 -29.49 5.62 -0.81
N ILE A 232 -29.07 4.96 -1.89
CA ILE A 232 -28.55 5.66 -3.07
C ILE A 232 -29.62 6.45 -3.83
N VAL A 233 -30.86 5.96 -3.85
CA VAL A 233 -32.00 6.66 -4.46
C VAL A 233 -32.42 7.84 -3.58
N LYS A 234 -32.59 7.61 -2.27
CA LYS A 234 -33.06 8.62 -1.30
C LYS A 234 -32.07 9.77 -1.15
N TYR A 235 -30.79 9.45 -1.03
CA TYR A 235 -29.73 10.44 -0.84
C TYR A 235 -28.99 10.73 -2.16
N ASN A 236 -29.67 10.58 -3.30
CA ASN A 236 -29.04 10.74 -4.60
C ASN A 236 -28.43 12.14 -4.76
N ARG A 237 -27.10 12.22 -4.67
CA ARG A 237 -26.32 13.44 -4.97
C ARG A 237 -25.81 13.46 -6.42
N TYR A 238 -26.23 12.49 -7.24
CA TYR A 238 -25.68 12.24 -8.56
C TYR A 238 -26.72 12.42 -9.66
N GLY A 239 -26.28 12.76 -10.88
CA GLY A 239 -27.18 12.80 -12.05
C GLY A 239 -27.77 11.41 -12.39
N LYS A 240 -28.91 11.39 -13.09
CA LYS A 240 -29.67 10.16 -13.45
C LYS A 240 -28.80 9.03 -14.01
N ARG A 241 -27.82 9.34 -14.87
CA ARG A 241 -26.91 8.35 -15.46
C ARG A 241 -26.07 7.62 -14.40
N ARG A 242 -25.50 8.35 -13.43
CA ARG A 242 -24.66 7.77 -12.38
C ARG A 242 -25.50 6.99 -11.38
N LEU A 243 -26.71 7.46 -11.07
CA LEU A 243 -27.67 6.70 -10.27
C LEU A 243 -28.00 5.34 -10.89
N LEU A 244 -28.38 5.31 -12.18
CA LEU A 244 -28.67 4.07 -12.90
C LEU A 244 -27.47 3.11 -12.91
N LYS A 245 -26.26 3.65 -13.10
CA LYS A 245 -25.02 2.85 -13.03
C LYS A 245 -24.82 2.26 -11.63
N SER A 246 -25.00 3.04 -10.57
CA SER A 246 -24.85 2.53 -9.20
C SER A 246 -25.88 1.46 -8.85
N ILE A 247 -27.15 1.64 -9.26
CA ILE A 247 -28.21 0.62 -9.07
C ILE A 247 -27.84 -0.66 -9.81
N LYS A 248 -27.43 -0.55 -11.09
CA LYS A 248 -26.95 -1.70 -11.88
C LYS A 248 -25.80 -2.41 -11.17
N ASN A 249 -24.83 -1.66 -10.65
CA ASN A 249 -23.69 -2.24 -9.94
C ASN A 249 -24.12 -2.96 -8.65
N ILE A 250 -25.03 -2.40 -7.85
CA ILE A 250 -25.52 -3.07 -6.63
C ILE A 250 -26.20 -4.40 -6.98
N ILE A 251 -27.00 -4.44 -8.05
CA ILE A 251 -27.69 -5.65 -8.50
C ILE A 251 -26.70 -6.72 -8.95
N LEU A 252 -25.70 -6.34 -9.75
CA LEU A 252 -24.75 -7.29 -10.33
C LEU A 252 -23.64 -7.71 -9.35
N TYR A 253 -23.13 -6.76 -8.58
CA TYR A 253 -21.88 -6.88 -7.83
C TYR A 253 -22.02 -6.64 -6.33
N GLY A 254 -23.21 -6.25 -5.86
CA GLY A 254 -23.48 -5.99 -4.43
C GLY A 254 -22.99 -4.63 -3.93
N GLU A 255 -22.18 -3.91 -4.69
CA GLU A 255 -21.66 -2.58 -4.34
C GLU A 255 -22.03 -1.52 -5.38
N PRO A 256 -22.24 -0.25 -4.98
CA PRO A 256 -22.57 0.82 -5.91
C PRO A 256 -21.41 1.29 -6.78
N ASN A 257 -20.19 1.14 -6.26
CA ASN A 257 -18.96 1.55 -6.91
C ASN A 257 -18.10 0.34 -7.24
N LEU A 258 -17.35 0.45 -8.33
CA LEU A 258 -16.33 -0.51 -8.73
C LEU A 258 -14.99 0.21 -8.74
N TYR A 259 -13.90 -0.54 -8.55
CA TYR A 259 -12.56 -0.06 -8.81
C TYR A 259 -12.46 0.45 -10.25
N GLN A 260 -11.80 1.58 -10.43
CA GLN A 260 -11.69 2.32 -11.68
C GLN A 260 -10.32 2.07 -12.31
N LYS A 261 -10.21 2.43 -13.60
CA LYS A 261 -8.91 2.51 -14.26
C LYS A 261 -8.13 3.68 -13.68
N HIS A 262 -6.82 3.51 -13.54
CA HIS A 262 -5.94 4.61 -13.19
C HIS A 262 -6.00 5.71 -14.27
N PRO A 263 -6.09 7.01 -13.89
CA PRO A 263 -6.16 8.10 -14.87
C PRO A 263 -4.91 8.20 -15.74
N ASP A 264 -3.74 7.89 -15.19
CA ASP A 264 -2.51 7.69 -15.96
C ASP A 264 -2.39 6.21 -16.34
N VAL A 265 -2.65 5.91 -17.62
CA VAL A 265 -2.59 4.55 -18.17
C VAL A 265 -1.19 3.94 -18.06
N ARG A 266 -0.13 4.76 -17.99
CA ARG A 266 1.24 4.26 -17.87
C ARG A 266 1.46 3.51 -16.55
N GLN A 267 0.73 3.84 -15.49
CA GLN A 267 0.85 3.12 -14.22
C GLN A 267 0.20 1.73 -14.27
N GLU A 268 -0.94 1.59 -14.95
CA GLU A 268 -1.53 0.27 -15.22
C GLU A 268 -0.58 -0.56 -16.10
N LYS A 269 -0.04 0.04 -17.16
CA LYS A 269 0.97 -0.63 -18.02
C LYS A 269 2.20 -1.04 -17.23
N PHE A 270 2.74 -0.15 -16.38
CA PHE A 270 3.93 -0.43 -15.58
C PHE A 270 3.69 -1.63 -14.66
N PHE A 271 2.60 -1.62 -13.88
CA PHE A 271 2.22 -2.75 -13.05
C PHE A 271 2.06 -4.06 -13.85
N LEU A 272 1.32 -4.04 -14.96
CA LEU A 272 1.09 -5.25 -15.77
C LEU A 272 2.38 -5.79 -16.39
N SER A 273 3.31 -4.92 -16.81
CA SER A 273 4.62 -5.33 -17.32
C SER A 273 5.50 -5.95 -16.23
N LEU A 274 5.52 -5.37 -15.02
CA LEU A 274 6.22 -5.95 -13.87
C LEU A 274 5.61 -7.29 -13.46
N LEU A 275 4.28 -7.39 -13.44
CA LEU A 275 3.59 -8.64 -13.12
C LEU A 275 3.93 -9.72 -14.15
N LYS A 276 3.91 -9.42 -15.45
CA LYS A 276 4.28 -10.36 -16.50
C LYS A 276 5.71 -10.89 -16.34
N GLU A 277 6.67 -10.01 -16.08
CA GLU A 277 8.06 -10.42 -15.83
C GLU A 277 8.20 -11.20 -14.52
N SER A 278 7.48 -10.84 -13.45
CA SER A 278 7.49 -11.59 -12.19
C SER A 278 6.94 -13.01 -12.33
N VAL A 279 5.96 -13.22 -13.23
CA VAL A 279 5.42 -14.54 -13.58
C VAL A 279 6.44 -15.34 -14.39
N SER A 280 7.09 -14.74 -15.39
CA SER A 280 8.09 -15.44 -16.19
C SER A 280 9.32 -15.85 -15.38
N LYS A 281 9.63 -15.13 -14.30
CA LYS A 281 10.69 -15.44 -13.33
C LYS A 281 10.25 -16.40 -12.21
N GLY A 282 8.99 -16.79 -12.15
CA GLY A 282 8.45 -17.71 -11.14
C GLY A 282 8.27 -17.11 -9.73
N LEU A 283 8.42 -15.79 -9.56
CA LEU A 283 8.18 -15.12 -8.27
C LEU A 283 6.67 -15.06 -7.95
N VAL A 284 5.86 -14.85 -8.99
CA VAL A 284 4.40 -14.94 -8.96
C VAL A 284 3.99 -16.14 -9.79
N THR A 285 3.25 -17.09 -9.22
CA THR A 285 2.84 -18.29 -9.94
C THR A 285 1.43 -18.15 -10.52
N SER A 286 1.11 -18.93 -11.55
CA SER A 286 -0.24 -18.99 -12.12
C SER A 286 -1.26 -19.45 -11.07
N GLU A 287 -0.88 -20.38 -10.20
CA GLU A 287 -1.72 -20.91 -9.12
C GLU A 287 -2.04 -19.82 -8.10
N LEU A 288 -1.05 -18.99 -7.73
CA LEU A 288 -1.28 -17.83 -6.88
C LEU A 288 -2.27 -16.88 -7.55
N LEU A 289 -2.05 -16.49 -8.81
CA LEU A 289 -2.98 -15.60 -9.51
C LEU A 289 -4.40 -16.16 -9.59
N GLN A 290 -4.57 -17.46 -9.84
CA GLN A 290 -5.89 -18.10 -9.85
C GLN A 290 -6.55 -18.04 -8.47
N SER A 291 -5.80 -18.32 -7.40
CA SER A 291 -6.29 -18.23 -6.02
C SER A 291 -6.73 -16.81 -5.65
N GLU A 292 -5.94 -15.81 -6.02
CA GLU A 292 -6.18 -14.41 -5.69
C GLU A 292 -7.32 -13.79 -6.53
N VAL A 293 -7.50 -14.25 -7.78
CA VAL A 293 -8.72 -13.96 -8.56
C VAL A 293 -9.95 -14.56 -7.89
N LYS A 294 -9.88 -15.82 -7.44
CA LYS A 294 -11.00 -16.51 -6.78
C LYS A 294 -11.42 -15.81 -5.48
N GLN A 295 -10.45 -15.31 -4.72
CA GLN A 295 -10.68 -14.53 -3.50
C GLN A 295 -11.18 -13.11 -3.78
N GLY A 296 -11.07 -12.62 -5.02
CA GLY A 296 -11.45 -11.26 -5.39
C GLY A 296 -10.43 -10.21 -4.91
N HIS A 297 -9.18 -10.60 -4.69
CA HIS A 297 -8.08 -9.67 -4.36
C HIS A 297 -7.52 -9.00 -5.62
N ILE A 298 -7.59 -9.69 -6.76
CA ILE A 298 -7.20 -9.16 -8.08
C ILE A 298 -8.28 -9.41 -9.13
N ARG A 299 -8.27 -8.60 -10.20
CA ARG A 299 -9.25 -8.60 -11.29
C ARG A 299 -9.23 -9.91 -12.10
N PRO A 300 -10.40 -10.45 -12.51
CA PRO A 300 -10.50 -11.75 -13.17
C PRO A 300 -9.95 -11.75 -14.61
N ASP A 301 -9.89 -10.60 -15.28
CA ASP A 301 -9.32 -10.46 -16.62
C ASP A 301 -7.78 -10.38 -16.63
N ILE A 302 -7.12 -10.55 -15.48
CA ILE A 302 -5.66 -10.41 -15.36
C ILE A 302 -4.89 -11.31 -16.32
N PHE A 303 -5.33 -12.56 -16.55
CA PHE A 303 -4.66 -13.48 -17.47
C PHE A 303 -4.73 -12.99 -18.93
N ASN A 304 -5.88 -12.45 -19.35
CA ASN A 304 -6.05 -11.88 -20.68
C ASN A 304 -5.17 -10.64 -20.87
N LEU A 305 -5.07 -9.80 -19.83
CA LEU A 305 -4.19 -8.62 -19.84
C LEU A 305 -2.73 -9.05 -20.00
N LEU A 306 -2.26 -10.02 -19.22
CA LEU A 306 -0.87 -10.50 -19.30
C LEU A 306 -0.52 -11.09 -20.68
N GLN A 307 -1.47 -11.75 -21.34
CA GLN A 307 -1.30 -12.19 -22.73
C GLN A 307 -1.14 -11.00 -23.69
N SER A 308 -1.90 -9.93 -23.48
CA SER A 308 -1.88 -8.72 -24.32
C SER A 308 -0.67 -7.79 -24.09
N VAL A 309 0.02 -7.89 -22.95
CA VAL A 309 1.20 -7.06 -22.65
C VAL A 309 2.32 -7.40 -23.63
N ASN A 310 2.67 -6.46 -24.50
CA ASN A 310 3.74 -6.58 -25.49
C ASN A 310 4.83 -5.51 -25.30
N TYR A 311 4.95 -4.99 -24.08
CA TYR A 311 5.90 -3.96 -23.67
C TYR A 311 6.55 -4.37 -22.34
N SER A 312 7.77 -3.94 -22.14
CA SER A 312 8.57 -4.11 -20.93
C SER A 312 8.37 -2.93 -19.96
N PRO A 313 8.72 -3.08 -18.66
CA PRO A 313 8.70 -1.96 -17.73
C PRO A 313 9.60 -0.80 -18.19
N SER A 314 10.76 -1.08 -18.81
CA SER A 314 11.65 -0.04 -19.34
C SER A 314 11.00 0.79 -20.44
N GLU A 315 10.29 0.16 -21.38
CA GLU A 315 9.58 0.88 -22.45
C GLU A 315 8.49 1.78 -21.88
N VAL A 316 7.76 1.32 -20.85
CA VAL A 316 6.75 2.14 -20.17
C VAL A 316 7.41 3.37 -19.53
N LEU A 317 8.52 3.20 -18.83
CA LEU A 317 9.24 4.29 -18.15
C LEU A 317 9.85 5.30 -19.13
N GLN A 318 10.29 4.88 -20.31
CA GLN A 318 10.80 5.78 -21.35
C GLN A 318 9.72 6.74 -21.89
N THR A 319 8.45 6.31 -21.91
CA THR A 319 7.32 7.18 -22.31
C THR A 319 6.94 8.23 -21.27
N ALA A 320 7.65 8.28 -20.13
CA ALA A 320 7.44 9.26 -19.09
C ALA A 320 8.11 10.62 -19.41
N GLU A 321 7.92 11.18 -20.62
CA GLU A 321 8.39 12.53 -20.95
C GLU A 321 7.67 13.63 -20.15
N PRO A 322 8.31 14.79 -19.90
CA PRO A 322 7.72 15.87 -19.14
C PRO A 322 6.46 16.39 -19.83
N ILE A 323 5.36 16.51 -19.08
CA ILE A 323 4.28 17.40 -19.48
C ILE A 323 4.87 18.80 -19.40
N ASN A 324 5.28 19.35 -20.54
CA ASN A 324 5.52 20.79 -20.67
C ASN A 324 4.24 21.49 -20.24
N LYS A 325 4.25 22.08 -19.04
CA LYS A 325 3.27 23.09 -18.65
C LYS A 325 3.59 24.36 -19.45
N THR A 326 3.25 24.34 -20.73
CA THR A 326 3.16 25.54 -21.57
C THR A 326 1.80 25.50 -22.24
N GLY A 327 0.90 26.38 -21.79
CA GLY A 327 -0.31 26.75 -22.54
C GLY A 327 -1.63 26.44 -21.84
N ALA A 328 -2.03 27.29 -20.90
CA ALA A 328 -3.34 27.96 -20.83
C ALA A 328 -3.41 28.80 -19.55
#